data_AF-A0A182NJC8-F1
#
_entry.id   AF-A0A182NJC8-F1
#
_cell.length_a   1.000
_cell.length_b   1.000
_cell.length_c   1.000
_cell.angle_alpha   90.00
_cell.angle_beta   90.00
_cell.angle_gamma   90.00
#
_symmetry.space_group_name_H-M   'P 1'
#
loop_
_entity.id
_entity.type
_entity.pdbx_description
1 polymer ?
#
loop_
_entity_poly.entity_id
_entity_poly.type
_entity_poly.pdbx_seq_one_letter_code
_entity_poly.pdbx_strand_id
1 'polypeptide(L)'
;MNKVWVAFAVFGAISILPPAASRIVKRSYSDQSVRGYLTERTCWWNEVCKEEFQQLFRCRCPQWSYCRSPGRYYNAYCSMTNTGYIWTQPTWDWETA
;
A
#
# COMPACT_ATOMS: atom_id res chain seq x y z
N MET A 1 -57.50 19.19 -10.69
CA MET A 1 -56.43 18.90 -11.66
C MET A 1 -55.05 19.32 -11.12
N ASN A 2 -54.72 18.92 -9.88
CA ASN A 2 -53.61 19.56 -9.13
C ASN A 2 -52.64 18.54 -8.50
N LYS A 3 -52.97 17.24 -8.53
CA LYS A 3 -52.12 16.17 -7.98
C LYS A 3 -51.04 15.69 -8.96
N VAL A 4 -51.25 15.86 -10.26
CA VAL A 4 -50.33 15.39 -11.31
C VAL A 4 -49.05 16.25 -11.36
N TRP A 5 -49.17 17.57 -11.16
CA TRP A 5 -48.02 18.49 -11.15
C TRP A 5 -47.05 18.26 -9.99
N VAL A 6 -47.56 17.83 -8.83
CA VAL A 6 -46.72 17.55 -7.65
C VAL A 6 -45.86 16.31 -7.88
N ALA A 7 -46.39 15.29 -8.57
CA ALA A 7 -45.62 14.08 -8.89
C ALA A 7 -44.44 14.38 -9.83
N PHE A 8 -44.64 15.20 -10.88
CA PHE A 8 -43.57 15.56 -11.82
C PHE A 8 -42.45 16.39 -11.17
N ALA A 9 -42.78 17.25 -10.20
CA ALA A 9 -41.79 18.05 -9.48
C ALA A 9 -40.91 17.19 -8.55
N VAL A 10 -41.46 16.14 -7.93
CA VAL A 10 -40.72 15.24 -7.03
C VAL A 10 -39.84 14.25 -7.81
N PHE A 11 -40.33 13.72 -8.93
CA PHE A 11 -39.53 12.82 -9.79
C PHE A 11 -38.41 13.56 -10.55
N GLY A 12 -38.56 14.85 -10.84
CA GLY A 12 -37.50 15.66 -11.45
C GLY A 12 -36.32 15.95 -10.51
N ALA A 13 -36.56 16.05 -9.20
CA ALA A 13 -35.55 16.43 -8.22
C ALA A 13 -34.67 15.26 -7.73
N ILE A 14 -35.12 14.00 -7.86
CA ILE A 14 -34.39 12.81 -7.38
C ILE A 14 -33.26 12.39 -8.34
N SER A 15 -33.26 12.91 -9.57
CA SER A 15 -32.37 12.49 -10.66
C SER A 15 -30.97 13.10 -10.64
N ILE A 16 -30.64 13.96 -9.66
CA ILE A 16 -29.38 14.74 -9.62
C ILE A 16 -28.43 14.23 -8.52
N LEU A 17 -28.39 12.92 -8.26
CA LEU A 17 -27.24 12.36 -7.55
C LEU A 17 -26.11 12.11 -8.58
N PRO A 18 -24.96 12.78 -8.47
CA PRO A 18 -23.81 12.46 -9.30
C PRO A 18 -23.42 10.99 -9.07
N PRO A 19 -23.07 10.23 -10.12
CA PRO A 19 -22.62 8.86 -9.94
C PRO A 19 -21.38 8.89 -9.04
N ALA A 20 -21.43 8.16 -7.93
CA ALA A 20 -20.29 7.99 -7.05
C ALA A 20 -19.17 7.33 -7.87
N ALA A 21 -18.19 8.13 -8.31
CA ALA A 21 -17.04 7.66 -9.04
C ALA A 21 -16.24 6.71 -8.14
N SER A 22 -16.46 5.42 -8.30
CA SER A 22 -15.74 4.38 -7.59
C SER A 22 -14.33 4.31 -8.17
N ARG A 23 -13.40 5.08 -7.59
CA ARG A 23 -11.98 4.95 -7.89
C ARG A 23 -11.49 3.66 -7.24
N ILE A 24 -11.04 2.70 -8.05
CA ILE A 24 -10.28 1.55 -7.56
C ILE A 24 -8.92 2.11 -7.09
N VAL A 25 -8.84 2.48 -5.82
CA VAL A 25 -7.58 2.83 -5.19
C VAL A 25 -6.86 1.52 -4.90
N LYS A 26 -5.69 1.30 -5.51
CA LYS A 26 -4.79 0.21 -5.10
C LYS A 26 -4.45 0.42 -3.62
N ARG A 27 -5.02 -0.40 -2.74
CA ARG A 27 -4.66 -0.40 -1.32
C ARG A 27 -3.23 -0.93 -1.20
N SER A 28 -2.35 -0.10 -0.66
CA SER A 28 -1.08 -0.55 -0.10
C SER A 28 -1.29 -0.83 1.39
N TYR A 29 -0.67 -1.91 1.88
CA TYR A 29 -0.63 -2.23 3.30
C TYR A 29 0.82 -2.11 3.75
N SER A 30 1.09 -1.21 4.70
CA SER A 30 2.44 -1.03 5.27
C SER A 30 2.52 -1.81 6.57
N ASP A 31 3.43 -2.78 6.63
CA ASP A 31 3.72 -3.57 7.83
C ASP A 31 4.99 -3.02 8.49
N GLN A 32 4.93 -2.80 9.81
CA GLN A 32 6.04 -2.30 10.64
C GLN A 32 6.44 -3.29 11.74
N SER A 33 5.96 -4.54 11.68
CA SER A 33 6.21 -5.57 12.69
C SER A 33 7.68 -6.03 12.74
N VAL A 34 8.40 -5.89 11.62
CA VAL A 34 9.81 -6.26 11.49
C VAL A 34 10.66 -5.02 11.70
N ARG A 35 11.61 -5.07 12.64
CA ARG A 35 12.48 -3.93 12.99
C ARG A 35 13.98 -4.24 12.95
N GLY A 36 14.37 -5.48 12.72
CA GLY A 36 15.78 -5.89 12.71
C GLY A 36 16.25 -6.36 11.34
N TYR A 37 17.57 -6.31 11.13
CA TYR A 37 18.24 -6.86 9.97
C TYR A 37 19.12 -8.04 10.38
N LEU A 38 19.15 -9.09 9.58
CA LEU A 38 20.09 -10.21 9.68
C LEU A 38 21.47 -9.78 9.22
N THR A 39 21.53 -9.05 8.09
CA THR A 39 22.77 -8.44 7.59
C THR A 39 22.50 -6.99 7.18
N GLU A 40 23.28 -6.05 7.70
CA GLU A 40 23.17 -4.62 7.38
C GLU A 40 23.89 -4.28 6.08
N ARG A 41 23.45 -4.90 4.98
CA ARG A 41 23.94 -4.62 3.63
C ARG A 41 22.82 -4.15 2.72
N THR A 42 23.15 -3.40 1.68
CA THR A 42 22.19 -3.07 0.63
C THR A 42 21.88 -4.32 -0.20
N CYS A 43 20.59 -4.60 -0.45
CA CYS A 43 20.16 -5.71 -1.29
C CYS A 43 20.62 -5.53 -2.74
N TRP A 44 21.00 -6.63 -3.39
CA TRP A 44 21.19 -6.65 -4.85
C TRP A 44 19.86 -6.62 -5.61
N TRP A 45 19.95 -6.43 -6.94
CA TRP A 45 18.80 -6.60 -7.83
C TRP A 45 18.27 -8.04 -7.75
N ASN A 46 16.98 -8.18 -7.46
CA ASN A 46 16.27 -9.46 -7.26
C ASN A 46 16.66 -10.26 -6.00
N GLU A 47 17.41 -9.67 -5.08
CA GLU A 47 17.61 -10.28 -3.77
C GLU A 47 16.34 -10.16 -2.93
N VAL A 48 16.05 -11.21 -2.14
CA VAL A 48 14.93 -11.21 -1.19
C VAL A 48 15.28 -10.30 -0.03
N CYS A 49 14.55 -9.18 0.14
CA CYS A 49 14.72 -8.29 1.29
C CYS A 49 14.11 -8.88 2.56
N LYS A 50 13.02 -9.65 2.44
CA LYS A 50 12.35 -10.30 3.57
C LYS A 50 11.75 -11.64 3.17
N GLU A 51 12.10 -12.70 3.89
CA GLU A 51 11.59 -14.04 3.67
C GLU A 51 10.21 -14.25 4.31
N GLU A 52 9.47 -15.24 3.84
CA GLU A 52 8.24 -15.67 4.51
C GLU A 52 8.51 -16.07 5.98
N PHE A 53 7.61 -15.64 6.88
CA PHE A 53 7.64 -15.94 8.32
C PHE A 53 8.87 -15.46 9.13
N GLN A 54 9.90 -14.91 8.50
CA GLN A 54 11.04 -14.34 9.22
C GLN A 54 10.68 -13.02 9.90
N GLN A 55 11.22 -12.83 11.10
CA GLN A 55 11.08 -11.61 11.91
C GLN A 55 12.22 -10.61 11.72
N LEU A 56 13.11 -10.87 10.76
CA LEU A 56 14.27 -10.06 10.41
C LEU A 56 14.33 -9.85 8.90
N PHE A 57 14.76 -8.67 8.48
CA PHE A 57 15.11 -8.37 7.09
C PHE A 57 16.44 -9.01 6.73
N ARG A 58 16.61 -9.57 5.54
CA ARG A 58 17.92 -10.13 5.14
C ARG A 58 18.92 -9.03 4.84
N CYS A 59 18.47 -8.03 4.09
CA CYS A 59 19.24 -6.90 3.61
C CYS A 59 18.32 -5.67 3.55
N ARG A 60 18.91 -4.49 3.39
CA ARG A 60 18.18 -3.23 3.26
C ARG A 60 17.98 -2.87 1.79
N CYS A 61 16.76 -2.51 1.41
CA CYS A 61 16.53 -1.90 0.10
C CYS A 61 17.05 -0.44 0.06
N PRO A 62 17.59 0.04 -1.07
CA PRO A 62 18.01 1.43 -1.20
C PRO A 62 16.85 2.41 -0.99
N GLN A 63 17.14 3.65 -0.58
CA GLN A 63 16.14 4.65 -0.15
C GLN A 63 15.06 4.98 -1.20
N TRP A 64 15.35 4.77 -2.48
CA TRP A 64 14.41 4.98 -3.59
C TRP A 64 13.51 3.76 -3.86
N SER A 65 13.60 2.70 -3.04
CA SER A 65 12.86 1.46 -3.24
C SER A 65 12.23 0.94 -1.95
N TYR A 66 11.18 0.14 -2.12
CA TYR A 66 10.38 -0.44 -1.06
C TYR A 66 10.55 -1.96 -1.06
N CYS A 67 10.62 -2.56 0.13
CA CYS A 67 10.57 -4.02 0.27
C CYS A 67 9.12 -4.47 0.07
N ARG A 68 8.80 -4.96 -1.12
CA ARG A 68 7.43 -5.24 -1.57
C ARG A 68 7.20 -6.74 -1.72
N SER A 69 6.05 -7.18 -1.25
CA SER A 69 5.50 -8.51 -1.49
C SER A 69 4.07 -8.43 -2.03
N PRO A 70 3.58 -9.45 -2.77
CA PRO A 70 2.18 -9.52 -3.18
C PRO A 70 1.23 -9.75 -1.99
N GLY A 71 1.72 -10.30 -0.87
CA GLY A 71 0.97 -10.49 0.37
C GLY A 71 1.87 -10.89 1.53
N ARG A 72 1.30 -11.00 2.74
CA ARG A 72 2.04 -11.27 3.99
C ARG A 72 2.86 -12.57 3.99
N TYR A 73 2.38 -13.58 3.27
CA TYR A 73 2.93 -14.95 3.25
C TYR A 73 3.85 -15.22 2.06
N TYR A 74 4.36 -14.17 1.42
CA TYR A 74 5.27 -14.28 0.28
C TYR A 74 6.59 -13.59 0.57
N ASN A 75 7.64 -14.06 -0.09
CA ASN A 75 8.92 -13.37 -0.14
C ASN A 75 8.75 -11.95 -0.72
N ALA A 76 9.48 -11.02 -0.11
CA ALA A 76 9.50 -9.63 -0.51
C ALA A 76 10.80 -9.30 -1.22
N TYR A 77 10.70 -8.42 -2.21
CA TYR A 77 11.82 -7.96 -3.05
C TYR A 77 11.83 -6.45 -3.11
N CYS A 78 13.00 -5.87 -3.36
CA CYS A 78 13.11 -4.42 -3.54
C CYS A 78 12.42 -4.00 -4.85
N SER A 79 11.46 -3.09 -4.76
CA SER A 79 10.71 -2.56 -5.89
C SER A 79 10.50 -1.06 -5.73
N MET A 80 10.54 -0.30 -6.84
CA MET A 80 10.24 1.14 -6.83
C MET A 80 8.73 1.43 -6.64
N THR A 81 7.89 0.40 -6.63
CA THR A 81 6.43 0.57 -6.57
C THR A 81 5.91 0.38 -5.14
N ASN A 82 5.12 1.34 -4.66
CA ASN A 82 4.55 1.36 -3.32
C ASN A 82 3.17 0.66 -3.21
N THR A 83 2.90 -0.33 -4.07
CA THR A 83 1.58 -0.99 -4.13
C THR A 83 1.66 -2.43 -3.62
N GLY A 84 0.57 -2.93 -3.03
CA GLY A 84 0.54 -4.27 -2.42
C GLY A 84 1.00 -4.24 -0.96
N TYR A 85 1.68 -5.30 -0.52
CA TYR A 85 2.14 -5.45 0.85
C TYR A 85 3.57 -4.94 0.98
N ILE A 86 3.74 -3.83 1.68
CA ILE A 86 5.01 -3.13 1.85
C ILE A 86 5.54 -3.44 3.25
N TRP A 87 6.74 -3.98 3.32
CA TRP A 87 7.48 -4.14 4.56
C TRP A 87 8.29 -2.87 4.80
N THR A 88 7.88 -2.13 5.83
CA THR A 88 8.50 -0.86 6.21
C THR A 88 9.83 -1.16 6.87
N GLN A 89 10.91 -0.80 6.18
CA GLN A 89 12.26 -0.98 6.68
C GLN A 89 12.64 0.21 7.56
N PRO A 90 13.19 0.00 8.77
CA PRO A 90 13.67 1.10 9.59
C PRO A 90 14.85 1.80 8.89
N THR A 91 14.79 3.12 8.80
CA THR A 91 15.85 3.95 8.25
C THR A 91 17.09 3.90 9.13
N TRP A 92 18.27 4.05 8.53
CA TRP A 92 19.47 4.35 9.30
C TRP A 92 19.53 5.85 9.43
N ASP A 93 19.10 6.33 10.58
CA ASP A 93 19.27 7.72 10.92
C ASP A 93 20.74 7.88 11.31
N TRP A 94 21.57 8.28 10.33
CA TRP A 94 22.98 8.60 10.57
C TRP A 94 23.15 9.77 11.55
N GLU A 95 22.07 10.51 11.81
CA GLU A 95 22.01 11.62 12.77
C GLU A 95 22.00 11.18 14.24
N THR A 96 21.85 9.88 14.52
CA THR A 96 21.84 9.35 15.91
C THR A 96 22.93 8.30 16.17
N ALA A 97 23.89 8.15 15.26
CA ALA A 97 25.04 7.25 15.43
C ALA A 97 26.23 7.98 16.08
#